data_AF-C5B4Z8-F1
#
_entry.id   AF-C5B4Z8-F1
#
_cell.length_a   1.000
_cell.length_b   1.000
_cell.length_c   1.000
_cell.angle_alpha   90.00
_cell.angle_beta   90.00
_cell.angle_gamma   90.00
#
_symmetry.space_group_name_H-M   'P 1'
#
loop_
_entity.id
_entity.type
_entity.pdbx_description
1 polymer ?
#
loop_
_entity_poly.entity_id
_entity_poly.type
_entity_poly.pdbx_seq_one_letter_code
_entity_poly.pdbx_strand_id
1 'polypeptide(L)'
;MSKIKHVETLTSAPVVGERYLVPTVLYPWFGSIEPWPVMGPKHTDAEHIGFDVDHYHVDIRFLSEAKVRRIERKQHYQDIESIAAGFPLATSTIGVSPDPHPEPVLRRLTCRRAGNDYPRFAAVSHRGLKALASAYAGRRCGRNAAGLLVCPHKGFVLGSLEPDKDGRVVCPLHGLVIDVAAGAVVGKCAEAA
;
A
#
# COMPACT_ATOMS: atom_id res chain seq x y z
N MET A 1 6.30 3.58 -30.22
CA MET A 1 6.71 3.55 -28.79
C MET A 1 5.56 2.94 -27.98
N SER A 2 5.81 1.93 -27.14
CA SER A 2 4.75 1.37 -26.29
C SER A 2 4.25 2.41 -25.30
N LYS A 3 2.93 2.53 -25.14
CA LYS A 3 2.30 3.47 -24.19
C LYS A 3 2.67 3.05 -22.76
N ILE A 4 3.26 3.94 -21.98
CA ILE A 4 3.60 3.68 -20.57
C ILE A 4 2.31 3.38 -19.81
N LYS A 5 2.27 2.26 -19.09
CA LYS A 5 1.09 1.79 -18.35
C LYS A 5 0.95 2.52 -17.02
N HIS A 6 -0.30 2.73 -16.59
CA HIS A 6 -0.61 3.16 -15.22
C HIS A 6 -0.50 1.97 -14.27
N VAL A 7 0.12 2.15 -13.11
CA VAL A 7 0.36 1.02 -12.19
C VAL A 7 -0.93 0.40 -11.64
N GLU A 8 -1.97 1.21 -11.42
CA GLU A 8 -3.26 0.71 -10.91
C GLU A 8 -4.15 0.06 -11.98
N THR A 9 -3.72 0.08 -13.25
CA THR A 9 -4.42 -0.63 -14.34
C THR A 9 -3.76 -1.96 -14.70
N LEU A 10 -2.77 -2.39 -13.93
CA LEU A 10 -2.07 -3.66 -14.17
C LEU A 10 -2.95 -4.85 -13.77
N THR A 11 -2.80 -5.94 -14.52
CA THR A 11 -3.45 -7.24 -14.29
C THR A 11 -2.48 -8.30 -13.76
N SER A 12 -1.22 -7.92 -13.53
CA SER A 12 -0.15 -8.72 -12.93
C SER A 12 0.82 -7.81 -12.19
N ALA A 13 1.73 -8.39 -11.42
CA ALA A 13 2.80 -7.63 -10.78
C ALA A 13 3.61 -6.77 -11.78
N PRO A 14 4.02 -5.54 -11.40
CA PRO A 14 4.92 -4.75 -12.23
C PRO A 14 6.28 -5.41 -12.34
N VAL A 15 6.87 -5.37 -13.53
CA VAL A 15 8.17 -5.97 -13.83
C VAL A 15 9.28 -5.07 -13.31
N VAL A 16 10.21 -5.63 -12.54
CA VAL A 16 11.38 -4.90 -12.03
C VAL A 16 12.23 -4.38 -13.20
N GLY A 17 12.63 -3.11 -13.14
CA GLY A 17 13.37 -2.42 -14.20
C GLY A 17 12.48 -1.66 -15.19
N GLU A 18 11.20 -2.02 -15.32
CA GLU A 18 10.26 -1.36 -16.21
C GLU A 18 9.72 -0.04 -15.66
N ARG A 19 9.25 0.83 -16.56
CA ARG A 19 8.72 2.15 -16.23
C ARG A 19 7.19 2.18 -16.27
N TYR A 20 6.61 2.83 -15.26
CA TYR A 20 5.16 2.97 -15.09
C TYR A 20 4.78 4.42 -14.77
N LEU A 21 3.54 4.81 -15.06
CA LEU A 21 2.92 5.98 -14.47
C LEU A 21 2.43 5.60 -13.06
N VAL A 22 2.98 6.28 -12.06
CA VAL A 22 2.76 5.97 -10.65
C VAL A 22 2.23 7.22 -9.94
N PRO A 23 1.15 7.11 -9.15
CA PRO A 23 0.68 8.17 -8.28
C PRO A 23 1.77 8.60 -7.30
N THR A 24 2.01 9.90 -7.18
CA THR A 24 2.99 10.42 -6.22
C THR A 24 2.48 11.68 -5.52
N VAL A 25 2.71 11.78 -4.22
CA VAL A 25 2.33 12.93 -3.39
C VAL A 25 3.58 13.69 -2.99
N LEU A 26 3.59 15.02 -3.18
CA LEU A 26 4.67 15.87 -2.68
C LEU A 26 4.49 16.05 -1.18
N TYR A 27 5.34 15.42 -0.37
CA TYR A 27 5.14 15.34 1.08
C TYR A 27 6.45 15.43 1.87
N PRO A 28 6.48 16.06 3.06
CA PRO A 28 7.59 15.94 4.00
C PRO A 28 7.57 14.56 4.66
N TRP A 29 8.54 13.70 4.34
CA TRP A 29 8.67 12.38 4.95
C TRP A 29 10.13 12.07 5.21
N PHE A 30 10.44 11.56 6.41
CA PHE A 30 11.79 11.29 6.89
C PHE A 30 12.81 12.40 6.60
N GLY A 31 12.42 13.67 6.83
CA GLY A 31 13.29 14.85 6.70
C GLY A 31 13.59 15.29 5.26
N SER A 32 12.72 14.94 4.30
CA SER A 32 12.80 15.42 2.91
C SER A 32 11.41 15.70 2.35
N ILE A 33 11.25 16.84 1.66
CA ILE A 33 10.04 17.18 0.91
C ILE A 33 10.27 16.73 -0.53
N GLU A 34 9.61 15.65 -0.94
CA GLU A 34 9.83 15.01 -2.23
C GLU A 34 8.54 14.40 -2.76
N PRO A 35 8.44 14.11 -4.08
CA PRO A 35 7.35 13.31 -4.60
C PRO A 35 7.54 11.84 -4.20
N TRP A 36 6.70 11.37 -3.28
CA TRP A 36 6.69 10.00 -2.77
C TRP A 36 5.69 9.15 -3.55
N PRO A 37 6.05 7.96 -4.03
CA PRO A 37 5.11 7.05 -4.65
C PRO A 37 4.12 6.55 -3.61
N VAL A 38 2.83 6.61 -3.93
CA VAL A 38 1.75 6.18 -3.05
C VAL A 38 0.92 5.09 -3.71
N MET A 39 0.25 4.29 -2.89
CA MET A 39 -0.61 3.21 -3.34
C MET A 39 -2.00 3.30 -2.72
N GLY A 40 -3.02 3.12 -3.57
CA GLY A 40 -4.41 3.18 -3.15
C GLY A 40 -4.93 4.59 -2.82
N PRO A 41 -6.22 4.70 -2.49
CA PRO A 41 -6.85 5.97 -2.14
C PRO A 41 -6.33 6.56 -0.82
N LYS A 42 -6.48 7.88 -0.64
CA LYS A 42 -6.39 8.52 0.68
C LYS A 42 -7.48 7.97 1.60
N HIS A 43 -7.16 7.70 2.86
CA HIS A 43 -8.14 7.18 3.82
C HIS A 43 -7.76 7.42 5.29
N THR A 44 -8.71 7.11 6.17
CA THR A 44 -8.54 6.93 7.61
C THR A 44 -8.86 5.49 7.99
N ASP A 45 -8.30 4.97 9.08
CA ASP A 45 -8.59 3.64 9.64
C ASP A 45 -9.12 3.69 11.08
N ALA A 46 -9.91 4.72 11.40
CA ALA A 46 -10.52 4.92 12.71
C ALA A 46 -11.36 3.71 13.18
N GLU A 47 -12.10 3.07 12.27
CA GLU A 47 -13.12 2.05 12.60
C GLU A 47 -12.55 0.80 13.28
N HIS A 48 -11.39 0.31 12.84
CA HIS A 48 -10.84 -0.97 13.30
C HIS A 48 -9.41 -0.85 13.80
N ILE A 49 -8.60 0.03 13.21
CA ILE A 49 -7.17 0.18 13.55
C ILE A 49 -6.97 1.33 14.54
N GLY A 50 -7.93 2.26 14.63
CA GLY A 50 -7.88 3.41 15.54
C GLY A 50 -6.95 4.52 15.04
N PHE A 51 -6.69 4.58 13.73
CA PHE A 51 -5.89 5.62 13.09
C PHE A 51 -6.82 6.59 12.36
N ASP A 52 -7.21 7.68 13.00
CA ASP A 52 -8.23 8.62 12.54
C ASP A 52 -7.70 9.77 11.66
N VAL A 53 -6.43 9.71 11.28
CA VAL A 53 -5.79 10.71 10.45
C VAL A 53 -5.82 10.28 8.98
N ASP A 54 -6.19 11.22 8.11
CA ASP A 54 -6.10 11.06 6.65
C ASP A 54 -4.66 10.74 6.25
N HIS A 55 -4.46 9.71 5.44
CA HIS A 55 -3.12 9.33 5.01
C HIS A 55 -3.08 8.59 3.68
N TYR A 56 -1.87 8.52 3.12
CA TYR A 56 -1.51 7.66 2.00
C TYR A 56 -0.47 6.63 2.42
N HIS A 57 -0.60 5.41 1.90
CA HIS A 57 0.42 4.38 2.03
C HIS A 57 1.48 4.52 0.93
N VAL A 58 2.75 4.33 1.28
CA VAL A 58 3.87 4.45 0.35
C VAL A 58 4.01 3.19 -0.51
N ASP A 59 4.13 3.36 -1.83
CA ASP A 59 4.42 2.25 -2.75
C ASP A 59 5.92 1.99 -2.82
N ILE A 60 6.39 1.05 -2.00
CA ILE A 60 7.83 0.75 -1.87
C ILE A 60 8.43 0.19 -3.16
N ARG A 61 7.64 -0.38 -4.08
CA ARG A 61 8.13 -0.85 -5.39
C ARG A 61 8.81 0.24 -6.19
N PHE A 62 8.49 1.52 -5.97
CA PHE A 62 9.02 2.63 -6.76
C PHE A 62 10.01 3.53 -6.01
N LEU A 63 10.44 3.13 -4.81
CA LEU A 63 11.52 3.81 -4.09
C LEU A 63 12.89 3.41 -4.65
N SER A 64 13.76 4.40 -4.90
CA SER A 64 15.15 4.13 -5.26
C SER A 64 15.95 3.60 -4.07
N GLU A 65 17.00 2.83 -4.33
CA GLU A 65 17.91 2.35 -3.27
C GLU A 65 18.48 3.48 -2.41
N ALA A 66 18.80 4.62 -3.02
CA ALA A 66 19.28 5.79 -2.29
C ALA A 66 18.25 6.32 -1.28
N LYS A 67 16.95 6.35 -1.65
CA LYS A 67 15.86 6.74 -0.74
C LYS A 67 15.69 5.71 0.37
N VAL A 68 15.65 4.43 0.02
CA VAL A 68 15.53 3.30 0.97
C VAL A 68 16.64 3.37 2.02
N ARG A 69 17.91 3.40 1.59
CA ARG A 69 19.06 3.50 2.49
C ARG A 69 19.02 4.75 3.37
N ARG A 70 18.52 5.88 2.86
CA ARG A 70 18.36 7.13 3.64
C ARG A 70 17.32 6.96 4.74
N ILE A 71 16.20 6.30 4.45
CA ILE A 71 15.10 6.06 5.40
C ILE A 71 15.54 5.07 6.47
N GLU A 72 16.07 3.91 6.08
CA GLU A 72 16.51 2.85 7.00
C GLU A 72 17.58 3.34 7.99
N ARG A 73 18.53 4.17 7.54
CA ARG A 73 19.53 4.79 8.43
C ARG A 73 18.91 5.65 9.55
N LYS A 74 17.74 6.23 9.32
CA LYS A 74 17.05 7.08 10.31
C LYS A 74 16.19 6.28 11.29
N GLN A 75 15.93 5.00 11.03
CA GLN A 75 14.99 4.18 11.81
C GLN A 75 15.65 2.98 12.48
N HIS A 76 16.99 2.96 12.54
CA HIS A 76 17.82 2.03 13.32
C HIS A 76 17.22 0.61 13.43
N TYR A 77 17.53 -0.26 12.47
CA TYR A 77 17.18 -1.69 12.44
C TYR A 77 15.75 -2.07 11.99
N GLN A 78 15.01 -1.17 11.34
CA GLN A 78 13.75 -1.50 10.65
C GLN A 78 13.94 -1.61 9.13
N ASP A 79 13.31 -2.61 8.52
CA ASP A 79 13.19 -2.74 7.06
C ASP A 79 12.19 -1.73 6.47
N ILE A 80 12.33 -1.42 5.18
CA ILE A 80 11.50 -0.42 4.51
C ILE A 80 10.03 -0.82 4.44
N GLU A 81 9.72 -2.12 4.38
CA GLU A 81 8.36 -2.64 4.40
C GLU A 81 7.66 -2.21 5.69
N SER A 82 8.29 -2.49 6.84
CA SER A 82 7.81 -2.14 8.17
C SER A 82 7.71 -0.63 8.37
N ILE A 83 8.70 0.13 7.88
CA ILE A 83 8.68 1.60 7.96
C ILE A 83 7.53 2.16 7.13
N ALA A 84 7.33 1.70 5.89
CA ALA A 84 6.30 2.20 5.00
C ALA A 84 4.88 1.91 5.51
N ALA A 85 4.67 0.76 6.16
CA ALA A 85 3.38 0.42 6.77
C ALA A 85 3.15 1.14 8.11
N GLY A 86 4.20 1.30 8.93
CA GLY A 86 4.10 1.93 10.25
C GLY A 86 4.05 3.45 10.22
N PHE A 87 4.60 4.07 9.18
CA PHE A 87 4.70 5.52 9.03
C PHE A 87 4.14 5.98 7.68
N PRO A 88 2.82 5.87 7.46
CA PRO A 88 2.20 6.38 6.23
C PRO A 88 2.40 7.90 6.10
N LEU A 89 2.16 8.43 4.90
CA LEU A 89 2.12 9.88 4.68
C LEU A 89 0.83 10.42 5.30
N ALA A 90 0.89 10.78 6.58
CA ALA A 90 -0.25 11.23 7.39
C ALA A 90 -0.01 12.62 7.96
N THR A 91 -1.09 13.35 8.25
CA THR A 91 -1.02 14.66 8.93
C THR A 91 -0.36 14.44 10.29
N SER A 92 0.89 14.84 10.42
CA SER A 92 1.66 14.72 11.66
C SER A 92 1.57 16.01 12.46
N THR A 93 1.42 15.87 13.78
CA THR A 93 1.60 16.97 14.75
C THR A 93 3.07 17.36 14.96
N ILE A 94 4.02 16.64 14.35
CA ILE A 94 5.47 16.76 14.57
C ILE A 94 6.17 17.48 13.38
N GLY A 95 5.42 18.09 12.48
CA GLY A 95 5.99 18.85 11.36
C GLY A 95 4.96 19.60 10.52
N VAL A 96 5.44 20.38 9.55
CA VAL A 96 4.57 21.04 8.56
C VAL A 96 4.02 19.99 7.60
N SER A 97 2.92 19.35 7.97
CA SER A 97 2.17 18.48 7.09
C SER A 97 1.23 19.33 6.25
N PRO A 98 1.23 19.23 4.91
CA PRO A 98 0.23 19.93 4.10
C PRO A 98 -1.17 19.40 4.45
N ASP A 99 -2.03 20.28 4.94
CA ASP A 99 -3.45 20.05 5.20
C ASP A 99 -4.28 21.06 4.40
N PRO A 100 -5.11 20.62 3.42
CA PRO A 100 -5.36 19.23 3.04
C PRO A 100 -4.14 18.56 2.39
N HIS A 101 -4.06 17.23 2.55
CA HIS A 101 -3.07 16.41 1.83
C HIS A 101 -3.19 16.66 0.31
N PRO A 102 -2.06 16.90 -0.40
CA PRO A 102 -2.08 17.11 -1.84
C PRO A 102 -2.63 15.90 -2.61
N GLU A 103 -3.30 16.18 -3.72
CA GLU A 103 -3.73 15.14 -4.65
C GLU A 103 -2.52 14.46 -5.34
N PRO A 104 -2.60 13.15 -5.63
CA PRO A 104 -1.52 12.46 -6.30
C PRO A 104 -1.31 12.96 -7.74
N VAL A 105 -0.05 13.17 -8.11
CA VAL A 105 0.36 13.50 -9.48
C VAL A 105 1.04 12.29 -10.09
N LEU A 106 0.68 11.94 -11.32
CA LEU A 106 1.33 10.83 -12.03
C LEU A 106 2.76 11.18 -12.41
N ARG A 107 3.70 10.35 -12.00
CA ARG A 107 5.11 10.46 -12.38
C ARG A 107 5.61 9.15 -12.98
N ARG A 108 6.55 9.26 -13.90
CA ARG A 108 7.19 8.11 -14.55
C ARG A 108 8.27 7.55 -13.64
N LEU A 109 8.02 6.41 -13.02
CA LEU A 109 8.96 5.76 -12.09
C LEU A 109 9.33 4.37 -12.59
N THR A 110 10.54 3.92 -12.24
CA THR A 110 11.01 2.56 -12.50
C THR A 110 10.64 1.66 -11.33
N CYS A 111 10.04 0.51 -11.60
CA CYS A 111 9.79 -0.52 -10.60
C CYS A 111 11.13 -1.12 -10.12
N ARG A 112 11.34 -1.21 -8.82
CA ARG A 112 12.57 -1.65 -8.15
C ARG A 112 12.37 -2.89 -7.28
N ARG A 113 11.12 -3.26 -6.97
CA ARG A 113 10.78 -4.47 -6.19
C ARG A 113 9.64 -5.22 -6.87
N ALA A 114 9.63 -6.55 -6.73
CA ALA A 114 8.61 -7.39 -7.34
C ALA A 114 7.20 -7.19 -6.74
N GLY A 115 7.12 -6.80 -5.46
CA GLY A 115 5.86 -6.64 -4.74
C GLY A 115 5.91 -5.57 -3.65
N ASN A 116 4.74 -5.23 -3.12
CA ASN A 116 4.58 -4.53 -1.84
C ASN A 116 4.20 -5.60 -0.83
N ASP A 117 5.19 -6.27 -0.25
CA ASP A 117 4.91 -7.28 0.76
C ASP A 117 4.36 -6.57 2.00
N TYR A 118 3.22 -7.04 2.51
CA TYR A 118 2.71 -6.54 3.78
C TYR A 118 3.67 -6.97 4.90
N PRO A 119 4.25 -6.05 5.67
CA PRO A 119 5.27 -6.39 6.65
C PRO A 119 4.72 -7.35 7.71
N ARG A 120 5.43 -8.46 7.87
CA ARG A 120 5.07 -9.55 8.80
C ARG A 120 5.19 -9.15 10.26
N PHE A 121 5.93 -8.07 10.56
CA PHE A 121 6.24 -7.59 11.91
C PHE A 121 5.60 -6.26 12.26
N ALA A 122 4.63 -5.77 11.47
CA ALA A 122 3.98 -4.51 11.78
C ALA A 122 3.32 -4.59 13.16
N ALA A 123 3.97 -3.97 14.15
CA ALA A 123 3.56 -3.85 15.55
C ALA A 123 2.28 -3.00 15.72
N VAL A 124 1.47 -2.90 14.68
CA VAL A 124 0.19 -2.22 14.65
C VAL A 124 -0.83 -3.19 15.22
N SER A 125 -1.42 -2.79 16.35
CA SER A 125 -2.21 -3.59 17.28
C SER A 125 -2.78 -4.90 16.70
N HIS A 126 -2.30 -6.02 17.26
CA HIS A 126 -2.82 -7.35 16.92
C HIS A 126 -4.35 -7.44 17.05
N ARG A 127 -4.96 -6.57 17.88
CA ARG A 127 -6.42 -6.47 18.04
C ARG A 127 -7.10 -5.74 16.88
N GLY A 128 -6.58 -4.61 16.41
CA GLY A 128 -7.21 -3.84 15.34
C GLY A 128 -7.22 -4.56 14.00
N LEU A 129 -6.10 -5.18 13.64
CA LEU A 129 -6.03 -6.01 12.43
C LEU A 129 -6.90 -7.27 12.54
N LYS A 130 -7.02 -7.89 13.72
CA LYS A 130 -7.96 -8.99 13.95
C LYS A 130 -9.41 -8.53 13.81
N ALA A 131 -9.77 -7.38 14.40
CA ALA A 131 -11.10 -6.81 14.28
C ALA A 131 -11.45 -6.50 12.81
N LEU A 132 -10.50 -5.94 12.07
CA LEU A 132 -10.63 -5.72 10.63
C LEU A 132 -10.87 -7.04 9.87
N ALA A 133 -10.04 -8.06 10.10
CA ALA A 133 -10.17 -9.36 9.45
C ALA A 133 -11.55 -9.99 9.71
N SER A 134 -12.03 -9.95 10.96
CA SER A 134 -13.33 -10.47 11.34
C SER A 134 -14.47 -9.67 10.71
N ALA A 135 -14.40 -8.33 10.72
CA ALA A 135 -15.44 -7.48 10.15
C ALA A 135 -15.59 -7.64 8.63
N TYR A 136 -14.51 -8.02 7.95
CA TYR A 136 -14.50 -8.19 6.50
C TYR A 136 -14.57 -9.65 6.05
N ALA A 137 -14.58 -10.63 6.95
CA ALA A 137 -14.65 -12.04 6.60
C ALA A 137 -15.84 -12.36 5.68
N GLY A 138 -15.57 -13.01 4.54
CA GLY A 138 -16.58 -13.36 3.53
C GLY A 138 -17.09 -12.18 2.69
N ARG A 139 -16.68 -10.94 2.98
CA ARG A 139 -17.14 -9.76 2.23
C ARG A 139 -16.60 -9.80 0.80
N ARG A 140 -17.48 -9.54 -0.17
CA ARG A 140 -17.15 -9.51 -1.60
C ARG A 140 -16.33 -8.27 -1.95
N CYS A 141 -15.33 -8.47 -2.79
CA CYS A 141 -14.60 -7.40 -3.45
C CYS A 141 -15.50 -6.66 -4.45
N GLY A 142 -15.27 -5.36 -4.58
CA GLY A 142 -15.79 -4.59 -5.70
C GLY A 142 -14.98 -4.85 -6.98
N ARG A 143 -15.37 -4.19 -8.07
CA ARG A 143 -14.56 -4.09 -9.29
C ARG A 143 -14.46 -2.64 -9.72
N ASN A 144 -13.30 -2.22 -10.22
CA ASN A 144 -13.14 -0.90 -10.82
C ASN A 144 -13.65 -0.89 -12.28
N ALA A 145 -13.58 0.26 -12.95
CA ALA A 145 -14.03 0.42 -14.33
C ALA A 145 -13.29 -0.49 -15.33
N ALA A 146 -12.08 -0.95 -15.01
CA ALA A 146 -11.31 -1.91 -15.80
C ALA A 146 -11.64 -3.38 -15.45
N GLY A 147 -12.62 -3.62 -14.58
CA GLY A 147 -13.01 -4.96 -14.14
C GLY A 147 -12.06 -5.60 -13.12
N LEU A 148 -11.02 -4.90 -12.65
CA LEU A 148 -10.07 -5.40 -11.67
C LEU A 148 -10.71 -5.47 -10.29
N LEU A 149 -10.37 -6.50 -9.51
CA LEU A 149 -10.84 -6.61 -8.13
C LEU A 149 -10.35 -5.45 -7.27
N VAL A 150 -11.24 -4.95 -6.42
CA VAL A 150 -10.99 -3.86 -5.48
C VAL A 150 -11.22 -4.37 -4.07
N CYS A 151 -10.22 -4.19 -3.20
CA CYS A 151 -10.31 -4.53 -1.79
C CYS A 151 -11.50 -3.79 -1.15
N PRO A 152 -12.41 -4.51 -0.44
CA PRO A 152 -13.62 -3.90 0.11
C PRO A 152 -13.34 -2.96 1.29
N HIS A 153 -12.12 -2.94 1.84
CA HIS A 153 -11.78 -2.09 2.98
C HIS A 153 -11.61 -0.62 2.58
N LYS A 154 -10.50 -0.26 1.94
CA LYS A 154 -10.20 1.12 1.52
C LYS A 154 -9.94 1.25 0.02
N GLY A 155 -10.51 0.36 -0.79
CA GLY A 155 -10.56 0.55 -2.23
C GLY A 155 -9.25 0.28 -3.00
N PHE A 156 -8.28 -0.41 -2.40
CA PHE A 156 -7.04 -0.77 -3.11
C PHE A 156 -7.33 -1.71 -4.30
N VAL A 157 -6.79 -1.38 -5.49
CA VAL A 157 -6.92 -2.20 -6.71
C VAL A 157 -5.92 -3.36 -6.67
N LEU A 158 -6.45 -4.60 -6.67
CA LEU A 158 -5.66 -5.81 -6.43
C LEU A 158 -4.92 -6.34 -7.66
N GLY A 159 -5.18 -5.79 -8.85
CA GLY A 159 -4.68 -6.34 -10.12
C GLY A 159 -3.14 -6.37 -10.26
N SER A 160 -2.42 -5.55 -9.48
CA SER A 160 -0.95 -5.53 -9.49
C SER A 160 -0.29 -6.48 -8.48
N LEU A 161 -1.07 -7.35 -7.83
CA LEU A 161 -0.58 -8.33 -6.86
C LEU A 161 -0.49 -9.71 -7.49
N GLU A 162 0.57 -10.44 -7.15
CA GLU A 162 0.74 -11.83 -7.57
C GLU A 162 0.00 -12.74 -6.58
N PRO A 163 -0.91 -13.62 -7.04
CA PRO A 163 -1.52 -14.62 -6.18
C PRO A 163 -0.50 -15.64 -5.68
N ASP A 164 -0.69 -16.13 -4.45
CA ASP A 164 0.04 -17.28 -3.93
C ASP A 164 -0.40 -18.60 -4.62
N LYS A 165 0.21 -19.70 -4.20
CA LYS A 165 -0.11 -21.05 -4.71
C LYS A 165 -1.58 -21.48 -4.50
N ASP A 166 -2.28 -20.85 -3.56
CA ASP A 166 -3.69 -21.13 -3.26
C ASP A 166 -4.62 -20.13 -4.00
N GLY A 167 -4.09 -19.28 -4.88
CA GLY A 167 -4.85 -18.26 -5.60
C GLY A 167 -5.27 -17.08 -4.75
N ARG A 168 -4.53 -16.78 -3.66
CA ARG A 168 -4.85 -15.69 -2.74
C ARG A 168 -3.88 -14.53 -2.86
N VAL A 169 -4.37 -13.32 -2.63
CA VAL A 169 -3.53 -12.11 -2.54
C VAL A 169 -3.69 -11.47 -1.17
N VAL A 170 -2.62 -10.85 -0.67
CA VAL A 170 -2.63 -10.05 0.55
C VAL A 170 -2.69 -8.58 0.17
N CYS A 171 -3.73 -7.86 0.60
CA CYS A 171 -3.82 -6.43 0.36
C CYS A 171 -2.69 -5.70 1.11
N PRO A 172 -1.86 -4.91 0.42
CA PRO A 172 -0.66 -4.30 1.01
C PRO A 172 -0.96 -3.12 1.93
N LEU A 173 -2.21 -2.64 2.00
CA LEU A 173 -2.58 -1.60 2.95
C LEU A 173 -2.63 -2.16 4.38
N HIS A 174 -3.47 -3.17 4.62
CA HIS A 174 -3.80 -3.64 5.97
C HIS A 174 -3.87 -5.17 6.11
N GLY A 175 -3.28 -5.91 5.17
CA GLY A 175 -3.06 -7.35 5.32
C GLY A 175 -4.29 -8.26 5.13
N LEU A 176 -5.44 -7.73 4.68
CA LEU A 176 -6.60 -8.56 4.35
C LEU A 176 -6.23 -9.56 3.25
N VAL A 177 -6.57 -10.83 3.45
CA VAL A 177 -6.34 -11.90 2.47
C VAL A 177 -7.60 -12.10 1.62
N ILE A 178 -7.45 -12.05 0.30
CA ILE A 178 -8.52 -12.19 -0.67
C ILE A 178 -8.28 -13.45 -1.51
N ASP A 179 -9.30 -14.29 -1.61
CA ASP A 179 -9.36 -15.35 -2.62
C ASP A 179 -9.76 -14.72 -3.96
N VAL A 180 -8.88 -14.81 -4.96
CA VAL A 180 -9.05 -14.12 -6.24
C VAL A 180 -10.18 -14.72 -7.06
N ALA A 181 -10.35 -16.05 -7.03
CA ALA A 181 -11.39 -16.75 -7.78
C ALA A 181 -12.78 -16.46 -7.19
N ALA A 182 -12.91 -16.50 -5.87
CA ALA A 182 -14.14 -16.13 -5.19
C ALA A 182 -14.39 -14.62 -5.18
N GLY A 183 -13.35 -13.79 -5.32
CA GLY A 183 -13.44 -12.33 -5.17
C GLY A 183 -13.97 -11.95 -3.78
N ALA A 184 -13.46 -12.61 -2.74
CA ALA A 184 -13.94 -12.45 -1.37
C ALA A 184 -12.80 -12.54 -0.35
N VAL A 185 -12.98 -11.87 0.78
CA VAL A 185 -12.04 -11.91 1.90
C VAL A 185 -12.16 -13.26 2.64
N VAL A 186 -11.03 -13.90 2.93
CA VAL A 186 -10.97 -15.25 3.54
C VAL A 186 -11.28 -15.23 5.05
N GLY A 187 -11.25 -14.07 5.70
CA GLY A 187 -11.55 -13.91 7.14
C GLY A 187 -10.36 -14.06 8.08
N LYS A 188 -9.14 -14.08 7.53
CA LYS A 188 -7.89 -13.93 8.26
C LYS A 188 -7.04 -12.82 7.62
N CYS A 189 -6.31 -12.07 8.43
CA CYS A 189 -5.16 -11.31 7.93
C CYS A 189 -3.98 -12.25 7.71
N ALA A 190 -3.01 -11.84 6.91
CA ALA A 190 -1.74 -12.56 6.83
C ALA A 190 -1.11 -12.66 8.23
N GLU A 191 -0.91 -13.89 8.71
CA GLU A 191 -0.22 -14.17 9.98
C GLU A 191 1.30 -14.32 9.72
N ALA A 192 2.11 -13.97 10.72
CA ALA A 192 3.53 -14.31 10.70
C ALA A 192 3.69 -15.84 10.79
N ALA A 193 4.45 -16.42 9.86
CA ALA A 193 4.87 -17.82 9.91
C ALA A 193 5.98 -18.03 10.96
#